data_AF-A0A7W1SKV3-F1
#
_entry.id   AF-A0A7W1SKV3-F1
#
_cell.length_a   1.000
_cell.length_b   1.000
_cell.length_c   1.000
_cell.angle_alpha   90.00
_cell.angle_beta   90.00
_cell.angle_gamma   90.00
#
_symmetry.space_group_name_H-M   'P 1'
#
loop_
_entity.id
_entity.type
_entity.pdbx_description
1 polymer ?
#
loop_
_entity_poly.entity_id
_entity_poly.type
_entity_poly.pdbx_seq_one_letter_code
_entity_poly.pdbx_strand_id
1 'polypeptide(L)'
;MTGFSPRPSGPVNVGQPPQPGQPGRASGSAEAIPDPWGVRRAENLLTSLEGILSARVVTTPLGEVSEVHILAQAGLQPKQLVRNIESALLAQLGLKVDHRKISIAQTAEVRPIEALERDTVRERTLQRALLFEGMSVAPGKRPHRIAITVTLSFRGATETAEEEASDTPRSRVEGAAKASVTVIDRLLTDFSIALEGAKIVEAFDRQFAFVAVQGLGGRETSLLTGTAEIKEIAERAAVFAVLDATNRWTEARRP
;
A
#
# COMPACT_ATOMS: atom_id res chain seq x y z
N MET A 1 -30.55 -82.90 -15.47
CA MET A 1 -31.51 -81.78 -15.40
C MET A 1 -31.26 -81.06 -14.08
N THR A 2 -30.34 -80.09 -14.09
CA THR A 2 -30.61 -78.64 -14.11
C THR A 2 -31.17 -78.13 -12.79
N GLY A 3 -30.32 -77.48 -11.99
CA GLY A 3 -30.67 -76.88 -10.71
C GLY A 3 -29.57 -75.94 -10.22
N PHE A 4 -29.73 -74.68 -10.57
CA PHE A 4 -28.91 -73.50 -10.25
C PHE A 4 -28.65 -73.32 -8.74
N SER A 5 -27.45 -72.87 -8.35
CA SER A 5 -27.22 -72.23 -7.05
C SER A 5 -26.21 -71.10 -7.22
N PRO A 6 -26.60 -69.82 -7.03
CA PRO A 6 -25.71 -68.67 -7.21
C PRO A 6 -24.90 -68.40 -5.93
N ARG A 7 -23.62 -68.06 -6.09
CA ARG A 7 -22.75 -67.54 -5.02
C ARG A 7 -22.86 -66.00 -4.96
N PRO A 8 -22.74 -65.40 -3.77
CA PRO A 8 -23.01 -63.97 -3.57
C PRO A 8 -21.87 -63.06 -4.04
N SER A 9 -22.31 -61.90 -4.52
CA SER A 9 -21.60 -60.73 -5.00
C SER A 9 -20.77 -60.02 -3.93
N GLY A 10 -19.47 -59.84 -4.19
CA GLY A 10 -18.60 -58.92 -3.47
C GLY A 10 -18.79 -57.46 -3.92
N PRO A 11 -18.50 -56.47 -3.07
CA PRO A 11 -18.80 -55.07 -3.35
C PRO A 11 -17.85 -54.45 -4.38
N VAL A 12 -18.44 -53.60 -5.23
CA VAL A 12 -17.82 -52.77 -6.25
C VAL A 12 -17.08 -51.62 -5.56
N ASN A 13 -15.76 -51.53 -5.72
CA ASN A 13 -14.97 -50.41 -5.21
C ASN A 13 -14.89 -49.30 -6.26
N VAL A 14 -15.50 -48.15 -5.95
CA VAL A 14 -15.60 -46.97 -6.80
C VAL A 14 -14.28 -46.18 -6.69
N GLY A 15 -13.74 -45.78 -7.85
CA GLY A 15 -12.41 -45.22 -8.00
C GLY A 15 -12.13 -43.95 -7.17
N GLN A 16 -10.91 -43.91 -6.62
CA GLN A 16 -10.26 -42.72 -6.07
C GLN A 16 -9.41 -42.05 -7.16
N PRO A 17 -9.48 -40.72 -7.34
CA PRO A 17 -8.66 -40.00 -8.31
C PRO A 17 -7.18 -39.85 -7.84
N PRO A 18 -6.22 -39.70 -8.78
CA PRO A 18 -4.79 -39.76 -8.50
C PRO A 18 -4.25 -38.50 -7.81
N GLN A 19 -3.28 -38.67 -6.90
CA GLN A 19 -2.53 -37.59 -6.27
C GLN A 19 -1.35 -37.14 -7.19
N PRO A 20 -1.07 -35.83 -7.29
CA PRO A 20 0.00 -35.29 -8.14
C PRO A 20 1.40 -35.52 -7.55
N GLY A 21 2.34 -35.88 -8.43
CA GLY A 21 3.67 -36.40 -8.10
C GLY A 21 4.66 -35.39 -7.49
N GLN A 22 5.57 -35.94 -6.68
CA GLN A 22 6.76 -35.26 -6.18
C GLN A 22 7.88 -35.36 -7.23
N PRO A 23 8.49 -34.24 -7.67
CA PRO A 23 9.66 -34.29 -8.54
C PRO A 23 10.92 -34.74 -7.77
N GLY A 24 11.63 -35.69 -8.37
CA GLY A 24 12.80 -36.34 -7.83
C GLY A 24 13.97 -35.40 -7.51
N ARG A 25 14.67 -35.73 -6.43
CA ARG A 25 15.96 -35.16 -6.05
C ARG A 25 17.02 -35.53 -7.09
N ALA A 26 17.50 -34.54 -7.84
CA ALA A 26 18.77 -34.64 -8.56
C ALA A 26 19.86 -34.01 -7.69
N SER A 27 20.56 -34.84 -6.90
CA SER A 27 21.81 -34.47 -6.26
C SER A 27 22.95 -34.66 -7.27
N GLY A 28 23.17 -33.66 -8.12
CA GLY A 28 24.38 -33.55 -8.93
C GLY A 28 25.48 -32.89 -8.11
N SER A 29 26.42 -33.69 -7.61
CA SER A 29 27.71 -33.23 -7.10
C SER A 29 28.44 -32.49 -8.22
N ALA A 30 28.57 -31.17 -8.11
CA ALA A 30 29.30 -30.34 -9.05
C ALA A 30 30.75 -30.81 -9.13
N GLU A 31 31.14 -31.30 -10.31
CA GLU A 31 32.52 -31.61 -10.67
C GLU A 31 33.44 -30.42 -10.33
N ALA A 32 34.54 -30.72 -9.65
CA ALA A 32 35.59 -29.78 -9.32
C ALA A 32 36.32 -29.34 -10.59
N ILE A 33 35.76 -28.34 -11.27
CA ILE A 33 36.44 -27.61 -12.36
C ILE A 33 37.79 -27.10 -11.82
N PRO A 34 38.91 -27.35 -12.52
CA PRO A 34 40.22 -26.86 -12.11
C PRO A 34 40.18 -25.35 -11.91
N ASP A 35 40.66 -24.88 -10.76
CA ASP A 35 40.81 -23.46 -10.43
C ASP A 35 42.30 -23.09 -10.50
N PRO A 36 42.86 -22.90 -11.71
CA PRO A 36 44.29 -22.70 -11.90
C PRO A 36 44.85 -21.45 -11.21
N TRP A 37 43.98 -20.50 -10.85
CA TRP A 37 44.37 -19.21 -10.25
C TRP A 37 43.78 -18.96 -8.86
N GLY A 38 43.13 -19.95 -8.24
CA GLY A 38 42.59 -19.82 -6.88
C GLY A 38 41.41 -18.85 -6.75
N VAL A 39 40.75 -18.53 -7.87
CA VAL A 39 39.63 -17.59 -7.96
C VAL A 39 38.46 -18.05 -7.07
N ARG A 40 38.13 -19.35 -7.09
CA ARG A 40 37.05 -19.92 -6.28
C ARG A 40 37.39 -19.86 -4.79
N ARG A 41 38.67 -20.03 -4.44
CA ARG A 41 39.12 -19.87 -3.05
C ARG A 41 38.97 -18.43 -2.57
N ALA A 42 39.29 -17.46 -3.42
CA ALA A 42 39.07 -16.04 -3.14
C ALA A 42 37.58 -15.71 -3.00
N GLU A 43 36.73 -16.14 -3.93
CA GLU A 43 35.28 -15.92 -3.88
C GLU A 43 34.64 -16.54 -2.62
N ASN A 44 35.04 -17.77 -2.26
CA ASN A 44 34.56 -18.45 -1.05
C ASN A 44 35.00 -17.73 0.22
N LEU A 45 36.26 -17.27 0.28
CA LEU A 45 36.75 -16.49 1.41
C LEU A 45 35.98 -15.19 1.56
N LEU A 46 35.77 -14.45 0.47
CA LEU A 46 35.06 -13.18 0.50
C LEU A 46 33.59 -13.37 0.90
N THR A 47 32.94 -14.42 0.41
CA THR A 47 31.55 -14.74 0.80
C THR A 47 31.44 -15.16 2.27
N SER A 48 32.53 -15.61 2.91
CA SER A 48 32.55 -15.93 4.34
C SER A 48 32.63 -14.70 5.27
N LEU A 49 32.91 -13.51 4.71
CA LEU A 49 32.97 -12.27 5.50
C LEU A 49 31.56 -11.79 5.87
N GLU A 50 31.46 -11.19 7.05
CA GLU A 50 30.18 -10.74 7.60
C GLU A 50 29.46 -9.77 6.65
N GLY A 51 28.22 -10.13 6.31
CA GLY A 51 27.34 -9.31 5.50
C GLY A 51 27.69 -9.23 4.01
N ILE A 52 28.61 -10.08 3.52
CA ILE A 52 28.77 -10.32 2.07
C ILE A 52 27.82 -11.43 1.64
N LEU A 53 26.97 -11.15 0.67
CA LEU A 53 25.99 -12.10 0.11
C LEU A 53 26.56 -12.87 -1.08
N SER A 54 27.41 -12.22 -1.88
CA SER A 54 28.06 -12.80 -3.04
C SER A 54 29.33 -12.04 -3.37
N ALA A 55 30.36 -12.76 -3.83
CA ALA A 55 31.60 -12.19 -4.32
C ALA A 55 31.99 -12.80 -5.67
N ARG A 56 32.42 -11.96 -6.60
CA ARG A 56 32.97 -12.38 -7.90
C ARG A 56 34.36 -11.76 -8.08
N VAL A 57 35.32 -12.59 -8.46
CA VAL A 57 36.70 -12.14 -8.72
C VAL A 57 37.02 -12.35 -10.20
N VAL A 58 37.47 -11.29 -10.87
CA VAL A 58 37.92 -11.32 -12.26
C VAL A 58 39.44 -11.19 -12.27
N THR A 59 40.10 -12.08 -13.01
CA THR A 59 41.55 -12.10 -13.16
C THR A 59 41.97 -11.89 -14.61
N THR A 60 43.14 -11.30 -14.82
CA THR A 60 43.78 -11.18 -16.13
C THR A 60 44.29 -12.55 -16.59
N PRO A 61 44.64 -12.71 -17.89
CA PRO A 61 45.29 -13.92 -18.39
C PRO A 61 46.64 -14.24 -17.71
N LEU A 62 47.24 -13.26 -17.02
CA LEU A 62 48.48 -13.39 -16.24
C LEU A 62 48.22 -13.80 -14.77
N GLY A 63 46.96 -14.02 -14.39
CA GLY A 63 46.58 -14.45 -13.04
C GLY A 63 46.47 -13.32 -12.00
N GLU A 64 46.59 -12.06 -12.42
CA GLU A 64 46.41 -10.91 -11.52
C GLU A 64 44.94 -10.55 -11.36
N VAL A 65 44.51 -10.12 -10.17
CA VAL A 65 43.14 -9.64 -9.96
C VAL A 65 42.92 -8.32 -10.72
N SER A 66 41.99 -8.32 -11.66
CA SER A 66 41.57 -7.12 -12.41
C SER A 66 40.43 -6.41 -11.70
N GLU A 67 39.43 -7.16 -11.22
CA GLU A 67 38.22 -6.60 -10.58
C GLU A 67 37.69 -7.53 -9.49
N VAL A 68 37.08 -6.96 -8.46
CA VAL A 68 36.35 -7.67 -7.41
C VAL A 68 34.98 -7.03 -7.27
N HIS A 69 33.92 -7.80 -7.51
CA HIS A 69 32.54 -7.33 -7.36
C HIS A 69 31.93 -7.99 -6.14
N ILE A 70 31.45 -7.16 -5.22
CA ILE A 70 30.88 -7.59 -3.94
C ILE A 70 29.43 -7.15 -3.89
N LEU A 71 28.54 -8.09 -3.58
CA LEU A 71 27.19 -7.79 -3.14
C LEU A 71 27.14 -7.93 -1.62
N ALA A 72 26.86 -6.84 -0.92
CA ALA A 72 26.81 -6.78 0.53
C ALA A 72 25.41 -6.42 1.04
N GLN A 73 25.10 -6.78 2.28
CA GLN A 73 23.86 -6.40 2.95
C GLN A 73 23.83 -4.87 3.22
N ALA A 74 22.63 -4.29 3.30
CA ALA A 74 22.44 -2.90 3.71
C ALA A 74 22.99 -2.62 5.12
N GLY A 75 23.47 -1.40 5.36
CA GLY A 75 23.88 -0.92 6.69
C GLY A 75 25.36 -1.14 7.04
N LEU A 76 26.14 -1.82 6.20
CA LEU A 76 27.59 -1.91 6.37
C LEU A 76 28.29 -0.63 5.91
N GLN A 77 29.35 -0.21 6.59
CA GLN A 77 30.16 0.93 6.14
C GLN A 77 31.09 0.52 4.99
N PRO A 78 30.95 1.06 3.76
CA PRO A 78 31.70 0.57 2.60
C PRO A 78 33.23 0.64 2.76
N LYS A 79 33.75 1.69 3.39
CA LYS A 79 35.20 1.86 3.63
C LYS A 79 35.76 0.76 4.55
N GLN A 80 35.00 0.37 5.58
CA GLN A 80 35.41 -0.70 6.49
C GLN A 80 35.34 -2.05 5.79
N LEU A 81 34.32 -2.25 4.94
CA LEU A 81 34.16 -3.48 4.16
C LEU A 81 35.31 -3.68 3.15
N VAL A 82 35.69 -2.63 2.41
CA VAL A 82 36.87 -2.64 1.52
C VAL A 82 38.12 -3.06 2.29
N ARG A 83 38.38 -2.46 3.45
CA ARG A 83 39.55 -2.81 4.28
C ARG A 83 39.53 -4.26 4.74
N ASN A 84 38.36 -4.78 5.13
CA ASN A 84 38.20 -6.17 5.55
C ASN A 84 38.48 -7.13 4.38
N ILE A 85 38.01 -6.80 3.17
CA ILE A 85 38.26 -7.56 1.94
C ILE A 85 39.76 -7.59 1.61
N GLU A 86 40.43 -6.44 1.59
CA GLU A 86 41.87 -6.36 1.34
C GLU A 86 42.68 -7.16 2.37
N SER A 87 42.31 -7.04 3.65
CA SER A 87 42.98 -7.74 4.74
C SER A 87 42.78 -9.26 4.65
N ALA A 88 41.59 -9.73 4.31
CA ALA A 88 41.28 -11.15 4.16
C ALA A 88 42.04 -11.78 2.98
N LEU A 89 42.04 -11.12 1.82
CA LEU A 89 42.74 -11.60 0.62
C LEU A 89 44.26 -11.65 0.84
N LEU A 90 44.82 -10.64 1.51
CA LEU A 90 46.24 -10.60 1.82
C LEU A 90 46.63 -11.66 2.85
N ALA A 91 45.85 -11.83 3.92
CA ALA A 91 46.19 -12.74 5.02
C ALA A 91 46.06 -14.22 4.66
N GLN A 92 45.00 -14.60 3.93
CA GLN A 92 44.68 -16.00 3.69
C GLN A 92 45.22 -16.52 2.36
N LEU A 93 45.38 -15.65 1.36
CA LEU A 93 45.76 -16.03 -0.01
C LEU A 93 47.01 -15.28 -0.51
N GLY A 94 47.56 -14.34 0.26
CA GLY A 94 48.71 -13.54 -0.16
C GLY A 94 48.41 -12.60 -1.34
N LEU A 95 47.13 -12.38 -1.67
CA LEU A 95 46.72 -11.59 -2.83
C LEU A 95 46.64 -10.11 -2.44
N LYS A 96 47.48 -9.29 -3.10
CA LYS A 96 47.43 -7.83 -2.95
C LYS A 96 46.46 -7.23 -3.97
N VAL A 97 45.34 -6.71 -3.48
CA VAL A 97 44.33 -6.02 -4.29
C VAL A 97 44.26 -4.56 -3.88
N ASP A 98 44.14 -3.67 -4.85
CA ASP A 98 43.94 -2.23 -4.62
C ASP A 98 42.43 -1.95 -4.51
N HIS A 99 42.03 -1.18 -3.50
CA HIS A 99 40.65 -0.71 -3.31
C HIS A 99 39.99 -0.14 -4.58
N ARG A 100 40.75 0.42 -5.53
CA ARG A 100 40.23 0.91 -6.82
C ARG A 100 39.61 -0.19 -7.69
N LYS A 101 39.98 -1.44 -7.47
CA LYS A 101 39.47 -2.62 -8.18
C LYS A 101 38.26 -3.26 -7.49
N ILE A 102 37.85 -2.75 -6.32
CA ILE A 102 36.77 -3.32 -5.52
C ILE A 102 35.50 -2.49 -5.72
N SER A 103 34.50 -3.11 -6.34
CA SER A 103 33.15 -2.56 -6.48
C SER A 103 32.23 -3.21 -5.46
N ILE A 104 31.56 -2.39 -4.64
CA ILE A 104 30.59 -2.86 -3.64
C ILE A 104 29.21 -2.36 -4.04
N ALA A 105 28.33 -3.30 -4.37
CA ALA A 105 26.90 -3.08 -4.42
C ALA A 105 26.32 -3.47 -3.05
N GLN A 106 25.54 -2.59 -2.44
CA GLN A 106 24.75 -2.97 -1.27
C GLN A 106 23.35 -3.34 -1.76
N THR A 107 22.81 -4.46 -1.29
CA THR A 107 21.38 -4.71 -1.40
C THR A 107 20.71 -3.53 -0.73
N ALA A 108 19.93 -2.74 -1.47
CA ALA A 108 19.03 -1.79 -0.85
C ALA A 108 18.28 -2.54 0.26
N GLU A 109 18.04 -1.90 1.41
CA GLU A 109 16.89 -2.31 2.20
C GLU A 109 15.72 -2.30 1.23
N VAL A 110 15.29 -3.48 0.78
CA VAL A 110 14.13 -3.62 -0.07
C VAL A 110 12.95 -3.36 0.84
N ARG A 111 12.70 -2.08 1.13
CA ARG A 111 11.32 -1.62 1.22
C ARG A 111 10.80 -1.82 -0.19
N PRO A 112 9.84 -2.72 -0.42
CA PRO A 112 9.36 -3.03 -1.75
C PRO A 112 9.07 -1.71 -2.49
N ILE A 113 9.44 -1.62 -3.76
CA ILE A 113 9.12 -0.47 -4.62
C ILE A 113 7.60 -0.17 -4.54
N GLU A 114 6.78 -1.20 -4.30
CA GLU A 114 5.35 -1.08 -4.02
C GLU A 114 5.01 -0.20 -2.79
N ALA A 115 5.83 -0.17 -1.74
CA ALA A 115 5.58 0.64 -0.54
C ALA A 115 5.94 2.11 -0.77
N LEU A 116 7.03 2.41 -1.48
CA LEU A 116 7.40 3.77 -1.88
C LEU A 116 6.44 4.34 -2.93
N GLU A 117 6.00 3.52 -3.88
CA GLU A 117 4.93 3.90 -4.82
C GLU A 117 3.60 4.06 -4.10
N ARG A 118 3.22 3.18 -3.17
CA ARG A 118 2.00 3.36 -2.36
C ARG A 118 2.06 4.59 -1.49
N ASP A 119 3.19 4.90 -0.84
CA ASP A 119 3.31 6.08 0.01
C ASP A 119 3.33 7.37 -0.82
N THR A 120 4.04 7.42 -1.94
CA THR A 120 4.02 8.59 -2.83
C THR A 120 2.70 8.75 -3.58
N VAL A 121 2.05 7.65 -4.01
CA VAL A 121 0.70 7.69 -4.58
C VAL A 121 -0.31 8.08 -3.51
N ARG A 122 -0.22 7.55 -2.29
CA ARG A 122 -1.10 7.88 -1.15
C ARG A 122 -0.94 9.31 -0.71
N GLU A 123 0.28 9.82 -0.56
CA GLU A 123 0.53 11.24 -0.27
C GLU A 123 -0.03 12.13 -1.37
N ARG A 124 0.20 11.78 -2.63
CA ARG A 124 -0.38 12.53 -3.74
C ARG A 124 -1.91 12.38 -3.83
N THR A 125 -2.50 11.26 -3.41
CA THR A 125 -3.97 11.05 -3.35
C THR A 125 -4.57 11.83 -2.17
N LEU A 126 -3.91 11.85 -1.02
CA LEU A 126 -4.31 12.67 0.13
C LEU A 126 -4.25 14.17 -0.20
N GLN A 127 -3.27 14.61 -1.00
CA GLN A 127 -3.25 15.98 -1.52
C GLN A 127 -4.34 16.28 -2.57
N ARG A 128 -5.01 15.25 -3.11
CA ARG A 128 -6.03 15.39 -4.16
C ARG A 128 -7.46 15.21 -3.65
N ALA A 129 -7.64 14.68 -2.45
CA ALA A 129 -8.94 14.48 -1.84
C ALA A 129 -9.32 15.66 -0.93
N LEU A 130 -10.63 15.87 -0.75
CA LEU A 130 -11.12 16.70 0.36
C LEU A 130 -10.89 15.93 1.66
N LEU A 131 -10.25 16.57 2.63
CA LEU A 131 -9.93 16.02 3.93
C LEU A 131 -10.79 16.66 5.01
N PHE A 132 -11.16 15.84 6.00
CA PHE A 132 -11.85 16.31 7.18
C PHE A 132 -10.83 16.79 8.23
N GLU A 133 -10.91 18.05 8.63
CA GLU A 133 -10.04 18.64 9.67
C GLU A 133 -10.74 18.65 11.03
N GLY A 134 -12.02 19.01 11.06
CA GLY A 134 -12.75 19.12 12.32
C GLY A 134 -14.22 19.49 12.17
N MET A 135 -14.96 19.28 13.27
CA MET A 135 -16.34 19.70 13.39
C MET A 135 -16.67 19.98 14.85
N SER A 136 -17.48 21.02 15.09
CA SER A 136 -18.05 21.32 16.40
C SER A 136 -19.55 21.54 16.29
N VAL A 137 -20.28 21.16 17.35
CA VAL A 137 -21.71 21.44 17.50
C VAL A 137 -21.89 22.25 18.78
N ALA A 138 -22.48 23.44 18.64
CA ALA A 138 -22.77 24.34 19.74
C ALA A 138 -24.27 24.67 19.79
N PRO A 139 -24.82 25.11 20.94
CA PRO A 139 -26.16 25.69 20.98
C PRO A 139 -26.26 26.90 20.05
N GLY A 140 -27.36 26.99 19.30
CA GLY A 140 -27.63 28.09 18.38
C GLY A 140 -28.10 29.35 19.10
N LYS A 141 -28.26 30.44 18.34
CA LYS A 141 -28.68 31.75 18.89
C LYS A 141 -30.12 31.78 19.41
N ARG A 142 -30.92 30.75 19.07
CA ARG A 142 -32.33 30.62 19.45
C ARG A 142 -32.56 29.28 20.17
N PRO A 143 -33.57 29.19 21.05
CA PRO A 143 -33.96 27.93 21.67
C PRO A 143 -34.23 26.84 20.62
N HIS A 144 -33.87 25.59 20.95
CA HIS A 144 -34.04 24.41 20.08
C HIS A 144 -33.31 24.49 18.73
N ARG A 145 -32.28 25.34 18.64
CA ARG A 145 -31.37 25.37 17.50
C ARG A 145 -29.96 25.02 17.94
N ILE A 146 -29.20 24.49 17.00
CA ILE A 146 -27.78 24.21 17.12
C ILE A 146 -27.03 24.90 15.98
N ALA A 147 -25.81 25.31 16.24
CA ALA A 147 -24.83 25.76 15.26
C ALA A 147 -23.83 24.62 15.01
N ILE A 148 -23.71 24.19 13.76
CA ILE A 148 -22.78 23.16 13.33
C ILE A 148 -21.70 23.82 12.51
N THR A 149 -20.46 23.72 12.98
CA THR A 149 -19.29 24.25 12.28
C THR A 149 -18.49 23.08 11.73
N VAL A 150 -18.18 23.10 10.43
CA VAL A 150 -17.39 22.07 9.75
C VAL A 150 -16.17 22.73 9.12
N THR A 151 -15.02 22.09 9.27
CA THR A 151 -13.75 22.50 8.67
C THR A 151 -13.23 21.38 7.79
N LEU A 152 -12.99 21.68 6.52
CA LEU A 152 -12.41 20.76 5.54
C LEU A 152 -11.18 21.42 4.91
N SER A 153 -10.28 20.59 4.39
CA SER A 153 -9.13 21.05 3.61
C SER A 153 -9.07 20.41 2.23
N PHE A 154 -8.57 21.16 1.27
CA PHE A 154 -8.33 20.72 -0.10
C PHE A 154 -7.02 21.33 -0.59
N ARG A 155 -6.07 20.49 -1.04
CA ARG A 155 -4.76 20.94 -1.55
C ARG A 155 -4.00 21.90 -0.62
N GLY A 156 -4.14 21.73 0.69
CA GLY A 156 -3.51 22.58 1.71
C GLY A 156 -4.23 23.90 1.99
N ALA A 157 -5.33 24.22 1.28
CA ALA A 157 -6.25 25.28 1.67
C ALA A 157 -7.30 24.72 2.64
N THR A 158 -7.57 25.44 3.71
CA THR A 158 -8.54 25.05 4.73
C THR A 158 -9.66 26.07 4.79
N GLU A 159 -10.89 25.60 4.76
CA GLU A 159 -12.09 26.44 4.82
C GLU A 159 -13.02 25.94 5.91
N THR A 160 -13.85 26.85 6.42
CA THR A 160 -14.80 26.56 7.50
C THR A 160 -16.16 27.20 7.19
N ALA A 161 -17.23 26.47 7.50
CA ALA A 161 -18.59 26.99 7.42
C ALA A 161 -19.38 26.61 8.65
N GLU A 162 -20.26 27.53 9.06
CA GLU A 162 -21.20 27.35 10.15
C GLU A 162 -22.63 27.34 9.58
N GLU A 163 -23.44 26.37 10.02
CA GLU A 163 -24.85 26.25 9.65
C GLU A 163 -25.72 26.11 10.90
N GLU A 164 -26.82 26.88 10.98
CA GLU A 164 -27.81 26.72 12.04
C GLU A 164 -28.90 25.72 11.65
N ALA A 165 -29.11 24.69 12.48
CA ALA A 165 -30.14 23.68 12.28
C ALA A 165 -31.03 23.56 13.52
N SER A 166 -32.23 23.02 13.34
CA SER A 166 -33.07 22.62 14.47
C SER A 166 -32.43 21.44 15.21
N ASP A 167 -32.65 21.38 16.53
CA ASP A 167 -32.13 20.29 17.37
C ASP A 167 -33.00 19.02 17.26
N THR A 168 -33.08 18.46 16.05
CA THR A 168 -33.74 17.18 15.78
C THR A 168 -32.80 16.26 15.02
N PRO A 169 -32.80 14.94 15.24
CA PRO A 169 -31.81 14.04 14.62
C PRO A 169 -31.66 14.22 13.10
N ARG A 170 -32.79 14.37 12.40
CA ARG A 170 -32.81 14.64 10.96
C ARG A 170 -32.15 15.98 10.61
N SER A 171 -32.56 17.05 11.28
CA SER A 171 -32.04 18.40 11.02
C SER A 171 -30.56 18.54 11.37
N ARG A 172 -30.07 17.84 12.40
CA ARG A 172 -28.63 17.84 12.74
C ARG A 172 -27.80 17.22 11.61
N VAL A 173 -28.26 16.10 11.06
CA VAL A 173 -27.62 15.42 9.91
C VAL A 173 -27.67 16.27 8.65
N GLU A 174 -28.84 16.83 8.30
CA GLU A 174 -28.99 17.73 7.15
C GLU A 174 -28.13 19.00 7.32
N GLY A 175 -28.08 19.58 8.53
CA GLY A 175 -27.26 20.76 8.83
C GLY A 175 -25.77 20.50 8.70
N ALA A 176 -25.28 19.36 9.20
CA ALA A 176 -23.88 18.96 9.04
C ALA A 176 -23.50 18.71 7.58
N ALA A 177 -24.39 18.05 6.82
CA ALA A 177 -24.19 17.85 5.38
C ALA A 177 -24.16 19.20 4.63
N LYS A 178 -25.05 20.14 4.98
CA LYS A 178 -25.13 21.45 4.36
C LYS A 178 -23.91 22.33 4.68
N ALA A 179 -23.46 22.33 5.93
CA ALA A 179 -22.21 22.99 6.32
C ALA A 179 -21.04 22.43 5.50
N SER A 180 -20.95 21.10 5.37
CA SER A 180 -19.91 20.44 4.57
C SER A 180 -19.95 20.86 3.10
N VAL A 181 -21.11 20.81 2.45
CA VAL A 181 -21.27 21.22 1.05
C VAL A 181 -20.89 22.70 0.87
N THR A 182 -21.26 23.57 1.81
CA THR A 182 -20.86 24.99 1.78
C THR A 182 -19.35 25.17 1.83
N VAL A 183 -18.64 24.38 2.65
CA VAL A 183 -17.17 24.40 2.68
C VAL A 183 -16.60 23.93 1.34
N ILE A 184 -17.14 22.84 0.78
CA ILE A 184 -16.65 22.27 -0.48
C ILE A 184 -16.88 23.23 -1.65
N ASP A 185 -18.05 23.88 -1.74
CA ASP A 185 -18.37 24.87 -2.77
C ASP A 185 -17.42 26.09 -2.71
N ARG A 186 -16.93 26.45 -1.52
CA ARG A 186 -15.89 27.49 -1.35
C ARG A 186 -14.50 27.03 -1.74
N LEU A 187 -14.15 25.77 -1.45
CA LEU A 187 -12.85 25.18 -1.78
C LEU A 187 -12.70 24.87 -3.27
N LEU A 188 -13.80 24.60 -3.97
CA LEU A 188 -13.82 24.24 -5.38
C LEU A 188 -14.32 25.43 -6.22
N THR A 189 -13.41 26.21 -6.79
CA THR A 189 -13.77 27.40 -7.60
C THR A 189 -14.31 27.07 -8.98
N ASP A 190 -14.01 25.88 -9.51
CA ASP A 190 -14.32 25.50 -10.90
C ASP A 190 -15.67 24.76 -11.04
N PHE A 191 -16.27 24.39 -9.91
CA PHE A 191 -17.45 23.53 -9.83
C PHE A 191 -18.39 24.06 -8.76
N SER A 192 -19.70 23.97 -9.00
CA SER A 192 -20.67 24.27 -7.95
C SER A 192 -21.28 22.99 -7.41
N ILE A 193 -21.49 22.97 -6.10
CA ILE A 193 -22.05 21.81 -5.40
C ILE A 193 -23.23 22.24 -4.53
N ALA A 194 -24.34 21.51 -4.64
CA ALA A 194 -25.54 21.75 -3.84
C ALA A 194 -26.00 20.48 -3.13
N LEU A 195 -26.44 20.61 -1.88
CA LEU A 195 -27.04 19.51 -1.13
C LEU A 195 -28.45 19.23 -1.65
N GLU A 196 -28.71 18.00 -2.09
CA GLU A 196 -30.08 17.56 -2.43
C GLU A 196 -30.81 17.04 -1.19
N GLY A 197 -30.12 16.28 -0.35
CA GLY A 197 -30.68 15.82 0.92
C GLY A 197 -29.78 14.88 1.69
N ALA A 198 -30.07 14.73 2.98
CA ALA A 198 -29.39 13.80 3.87
C ALA A 198 -30.41 13.05 4.71
N LYS A 199 -30.26 11.72 4.82
CA LYS A 199 -31.15 10.87 5.63
C LYS A 199 -30.36 9.84 6.41
N ILE A 200 -30.90 9.43 7.54
CA ILE A 200 -30.43 8.25 8.26
C ILE A 200 -31.16 7.03 7.68
N VAL A 201 -30.41 6.01 7.30
CA VAL A 201 -30.92 4.73 6.77
C VAL A 201 -30.46 3.62 7.68
N GLU A 202 -31.35 2.70 8.01
CA GLU A 202 -31.02 1.50 8.77
C GLU A 202 -30.76 0.34 7.81
N ALA A 203 -29.62 -0.33 7.98
CA ALA A 203 -29.23 -1.49 7.19
C ALA A 203 -28.30 -2.38 8.00
N PHE A 204 -28.44 -3.71 7.88
CA PHE A 204 -27.58 -4.68 8.59
C PHE A 204 -27.50 -4.42 10.11
N ASP A 205 -28.62 -4.04 10.72
CA ASP A 205 -28.74 -3.66 12.14
C ASP A 205 -27.82 -2.49 12.57
N ARG A 206 -27.46 -1.65 11.60
CA ARG A 206 -26.63 -0.45 11.77
C ARG A 206 -27.32 0.76 11.15
N GLN A 207 -26.95 1.95 11.63
CA GLN A 207 -27.43 3.20 11.07
C GLN A 207 -26.36 3.83 10.18
N PHE A 208 -26.78 4.34 9.03
CA PHE A 208 -25.92 4.99 8.04
C PHE A 208 -26.48 6.37 7.70
N ALA A 209 -25.60 7.36 7.57
CA ALA A 209 -25.93 8.60 6.89
C ALA A 209 -25.85 8.36 5.37
N PHE A 210 -26.95 8.62 4.66
CA PHE A 210 -27.02 8.60 3.20
C PHE A 210 -27.25 10.02 2.71
N VAL A 211 -26.33 10.53 1.90
CA VAL A 211 -26.36 11.89 1.40
C VAL A 211 -26.37 11.91 -0.11
N ALA A 212 -27.20 12.80 -0.67
CA ALA A 212 -27.28 13.10 -2.08
C ALA A 212 -26.84 14.56 -2.30
N VAL A 213 -25.94 14.74 -3.26
CA VAL A 213 -25.31 16.01 -3.60
C VAL A 213 -25.36 16.20 -5.10
N GLN A 214 -25.79 17.35 -5.58
CA GLN A 214 -25.72 17.71 -6.99
C GLN A 214 -24.41 18.42 -7.27
N GLY A 215 -23.60 17.84 -8.15
CA GLY A 215 -22.44 18.50 -8.73
C GLY A 215 -22.80 19.13 -10.07
N LEU A 216 -22.49 20.41 -10.23
CA LEU A 216 -22.60 21.14 -11.48
C LEU A 216 -21.20 21.42 -12.02
N GLY A 217 -20.88 20.87 -13.18
CA GLY A 217 -19.62 21.12 -13.88
C GLY A 217 -19.83 21.30 -15.37
N GLY A 218 -19.46 22.47 -15.90
CA GLY A 218 -19.74 22.83 -17.29
C GLY A 218 -21.23 22.98 -17.56
N ARG A 219 -21.78 22.16 -18.48
CA ARG A 219 -23.22 22.16 -18.86
C ARG A 219 -23.99 20.96 -18.31
N GLU A 220 -23.34 20.09 -17.53
CA GLU A 220 -23.91 18.83 -17.05
C GLU A 220 -24.11 18.88 -15.53
N THR A 221 -25.29 18.43 -15.10
CA THR A 221 -25.59 18.13 -13.71
C THR A 221 -25.40 16.63 -13.44
N SER A 222 -24.76 16.29 -12.34
CA SER A 222 -24.58 14.91 -11.90
C SER A 222 -25.04 14.76 -10.46
N LEU A 223 -25.90 13.77 -10.21
CA LEU A 223 -26.27 13.35 -8.87
C LEU A 223 -25.18 12.46 -8.28
N LEU A 224 -24.63 12.89 -7.16
CA LEU A 224 -23.59 12.19 -6.42
C LEU A 224 -24.20 11.68 -5.11
N THR A 225 -23.89 10.45 -4.75
CA THR A 225 -24.38 9.85 -3.51
C THR A 225 -23.23 9.29 -2.71
N GLY A 226 -23.32 9.41 -1.40
CA GLY A 226 -22.33 8.86 -0.49
C GLY A 226 -22.95 8.36 0.81
N THR A 227 -22.22 7.47 1.46
CA THR A 227 -22.67 6.77 2.66
C THR A 227 -21.60 6.73 3.72
N ALA A 228 -22.00 6.83 4.99
CA ALA A 228 -21.11 6.58 6.11
C ALA A 228 -21.86 5.97 7.30
N GLU A 229 -21.22 5.02 7.98
CA GLU A 229 -21.74 4.40 9.20
C GLU A 229 -21.76 5.41 10.36
N ILE A 230 -22.86 5.45 11.10
CA ILE A 230 -23.00 6.23 12.32
C ILE A 230 -22.41 5.43 13.48
N LYS A 231 -21.16 5.75 13.86
CA LYS A 231 -20.46 5.11 14.99
C LYS A 231 -20.62 5.85 16.30
N GLU A 232 -20.31 7.14 16.30
CA GLU A 232 -20.30 7.98 17.50
C GLU A 232 -21.37 9.06 17.43
N ILE A 233 -21.35 9.85 16.36
CA ILE A 233 -22.20 11.03 16.20
C ILE A 233 -22.69 11.10 14.76
N ALA A 234 -24.00 11.28 14.60
CA ALA A 234 -24.68 11.28 13.30
C ALA A 234 -24.22 12.43 12.39
N GLU A 235 -23.86 13.57 12.98
CA GLU A 235 -23.37 14.74 12.26
C GLU A 235 -22.06 14.42 11.56
N ARG A 236 -21.14 13.74 12.25
CA ARG A 236 -19.83 13.38 11.69
C ARG A 236 -19.99 12.39 10.54
N ALA A 237 -20.88 11.41 10.71
CA ALA A 237 -21.22 10.48 9.63
C ALA A 237 -21.81 11.22 8.42
N ALA A 238 -22.63 12.26 8.63
CA ALA A 238 -23.14 13.08 7.53
C ALA A 238 -22.01 13.78 6.75
N VAL A 239 -21.02 14.35 7.44
CA VAL A 239 -19.83 14.96 6.81
C VAL A 239 -19.08 13.91 5.98
N PHE A 240 -18.84 12.71 6.53
CA PHE A 240 -18.15 11.65 5.81
C PHE A 240 -18.94 11.12 4.61
N ALA A 241 -20.27 11.05 4.71
CA ALA A 241 -21.12 10.68 3.59
C ALA A 241 -21.06 11.72 2.47
N VAL A 242 -20.97 13.02 2.79
CA VAL A 242 -20.72 14.08 1.78
C VAL A 242 -19.36 13.86 1.10
N LEU A 243 -18.30 13.65 1.88
CA LEU A 243 -16.95 13.43 1.34
C LEU A 243 -16.86 12.17 0.46
N ASP A 244 -17.54 11.08 0.84
CA ASP A 244 -17.65 9.87 0.03
C ASP A 244 -18.37 10.14 -1.30
N ALA A 245 -19.40 11.00 -1.30
CA ALA A 245 -20.10 11.40 -2.51
C ALA A 245 -19.21 12.25 -3.45
N THR A 246 -18.44 13.19 -2.89
CA THR A 246 -17.75 14.21 -3.67
C THR A 246 -16.33 13.83 -4.07
N ASN A 247 -15.57 13.08 -3.26
CA ASN A 247 -14.15 12.82 -3.51
C ASN A 247 -13.88 12.09 -4.83
N ARG A 248 -14.73 11.12 -5.20
CA ARG A 248 -14.59 10.43 -6.49
C ARG A 248 -14.88 11.35 -7.68
N TRP A 249 -15.81 12.29 -7.51
CA TRP A 249 -16.20 13.21 -8.57
C TRP A 249 -15.17 14.31 -8.80
N THR A 250 -14.60 14.86 -7.73
CA THR A 250 -13.52 15.86 -7.80
C THR A 250 -12.25 15.28 -8.39
N GLU A 251 -11.97 14.00 -8.17
CA GLU A 251 -10.83 13.31 -8.79
C GLU A 251 -10.99 13.11 -10.30
N ALA A 252 -12.21 12.84 -10.77
CA ALA A 252 -12.50 12.45 -12.15
C ALA A 252 -12.58 13.62 -13.15
N ARG A 253 -13.01 14.81 -12.72
CA ARG A 253 -13.28 15.96 -13.61
C ARG A 253 -12.12 16.96 -13.71
N ARG A 254 -10.88 16.48 -13.82
CA ARG A 254 -9.73 17.37 -14.06
C ARG A 254 -9.83 18.08 -15.41
N PRO A 255 -9.36 19.34 -15.54
CA PRO A 255 -8.92 19.88 -16.82
C PRO A 255 -7.67 19.15 -17.33
#